data_AF-A0A397D7G3-F1
#
_entry.id   AF-A0A397D7G3-F1
#
_cell.length_a   1.000
_cell.length_b   1.000
_cell.length_c   1.000
_cell.angle_alpha   90.00
_cell.angle_beta   90.00
_cell.angle_gamma   90.00
#
_symmetry.space_group_name_H-M   'P 1'
#
loop_
_entity.id
_entity.type
_entity.pdbx_description
1 polymer ?
#
loop_
_entity_poly.entity_id
_entity_poly.type
_entity_poly.pdbx_seq_one_letter_code
_entity_poly.pdbx_strand_id
1 'polypeptide(L)'
;MATERLEAAEICFQGHAMGFDMHMSRLLASTMPPREAKLDSAADAFAQTTQLCRHLGLACTPPLDIKGMDDLKAYLTHLSSLRPNILVRSYAAKMYGRYDFMEWLADSMVITGVPSVLLSTQEGIGFSTRCIEAVYESLKCHLHNRPRQRHRLELLLDEWVGLQAAAATIDDKFVTEMGIP
;
A
#
# COMPACT_ATOMS: atom_id res chain seq x y z
N MET A 1 36.10 36.04 -16.59
CA MET A 1 36.45 34.65 -16.21
C MET A 1 35.46 33.74 -16.90
N ALA A 2 35.90 32.96 -17.89
CA ALA A 2 35.07 31.94 -18.53
C ALA A 2 35.05 30.71 -17.60
N THR A 3 33.88 30.33 -17.12
CA THR A 3 33.72 29.06 -16.41
C THR A 3 33.87 27.93 -17.43
N GLU A 4 34.96 27.18 -17.35
CA GLU A 4 35.10 25.93 -18.08
C GLU A 4 33.90 25.03 -17.74
N ARG A 5 33.03 24.82 -18.72
CA ARG A 5 31.93 23.86 -18.60
C ARG A 5 32.46 22.53 -19.12
N LEU A 6 32.43 21.52 -18.27
CA LEU A 6 32.60 20.14 -18.70
C LEU A 6 31.41 19.80 -19.62
N GLU A 7 31.65 19.81 -20.93
CA GLU A 7 30.70 19.35 -21.92
C GLU A 7 30.84 17.83 -22.06
N ALA A 8 29.84 17.09 -21.58
CA ALA A 8 29.76 15.66 -21.85
C ALA A 8 29.33 15.44 -23.30
N ALA A 9 29.94 14.47 -23.98
CA ALA A 9 29.56 14.10 -25.34
C ALA A 9 28.10 13.64 -25.40
N GLU A 10 27.40 13.97 -26.48
CA GLU A 10 25.97 13.70 -26.65
C GLU A 10 25.60 12.21 -26.49
N ILE A 11 26.51 11.33 -26.91
CA ILE A 11 26.37 9.86 -26.80
C ILE A 11 26.16 9.38 -25.35
N CYS A 12 26.66 10.12 -24.36
CA CYS A 12 26.50 9.82 -22.94
C CYS A 12 25.04 9.94 -22.47
N PHE A 13 24.19 10.65 -23.22
CA PHE A 13 22.78 10.87 -22.87
C PHE A 13 21.82 9.93 -23.61
N GLN A 14 22.34 9.05 -24.48
CA GLN A 14 21.55 8.17 -25.35
C GLN A 14 21.36 6.75 -24.80
N GLY A 15 21.70 6.50 -23.52
CA GLY A 15 21.53 5.17 -22.91
C GLY A 15 22.66 4.18 -23.20
N HIS A 16 23.87 4.66 -23.53
CA HIS A 16 25.05 3.81 -23.70
C HIS A 16 25.75 3.56 -22.36
N ALA A 17 26.19 2.33 -22.11
CA ALA A 17 26.97 1.95 -20.91
C ALA A 17 28.44 2.43 -20.97
N MET A 18 28.69 3.59 -21.58
CA MET A 18 30.03 4.17 -21.66
C MET A 18 30.48 4.58 -20.25
N GLY A 19 31.65 4.09 -19.83
CA GLY A 19 32.18 4.33 -18.48
C GLY A 19 31.65 3.40 -17.38
N PHE A 20 30.81 2.41 -17.70
CA PHE A 20 30.34 1.39 -16.76
C PHE A 20 30.99 0.02 -17.06
N ASP A 21 31.56 -0.63 -16.04
CA ASP A 21 32.14 -1.97 -16.19
C ASP A 21 31.07 -3.07 -16.06
N MET A 22 30.78 -3.69 -17.19
CA MET A 22 29.84 -4.81 -17.31
C MET A 22 30.34 -6.11 -16.67
N HIS A 23 31.65 -6.24 -16.43
CA HIS A 23 32.27 -7.43 -15.86
C HIS A 23 32.19 -7.49 -14.33
N MET A 24 31.90 -6.37 -13.65
CA MET A 24 31.70 -6.33 -12.18
C MET A 24 30.66 -7.36 -11.71
N SER A 25 29.60 -7.57 -12.50
CA SER A 25 28.54 -8.53 -12.20
C SER A 25 29.05 -9.98 -12.09
N ARG A 26 30.07 -10.36 -12.87
CA ARG A 26 30.68 -11.70 -12.83
C ARG A 26 31.59 -11.90 -11.62
N LEU A 27 32.25 -10.84 -11.17
CA LEU A 27 33.16 -10.87 -10.02
C LEU A 27 32.40 -10.93 -8.69
N LEU A 28 31.30 -10.17 -8.58
CA LEU A 28 30.54 -10.04 -7.33
C LEU A 28 29.39 -11.07 -7.19
N ALA A 29 28.87 -11.58 -8.31
CA ALA A 29 27.74 -12.51 -8.33
C ALA A 29 27.98 -13.65 -9.34
N SER A 30 29.09 -14.39 -9.17
CA SER A 30 29.56 -15.42 -10.11
C SER A 30 28.59 -16.56 -10.40
N THR A 31 27.59 -16.77 -9.54
CA THR A 31 26.53 -17.79 -9.70
C THR A 31 25.32 -17.29 -10.49
N MET A 32 25.21 -15.99 -10.77
CA MET A 32 24.13 -15.44 -11.57
C MET A 32 24.51 -15.37 -13.06
N PRO A 33 23.56 -15.64 -13.97
CA PRO A 33 23.81 -15.49 -15.39
C PRO A 33 24.17 -14.02 -15.72
N PRO A 34 25.08 -13.78 -16.69
CA PRO A 34 25.42 -12.44 -17.13
C PRO A 34 24.16 -11.65 -17.53
N ARG A 35 24.05 -10.40 -17.07
CA ARG A 35 22.96 -9.50 -17.43
C ARG A 35 23.53 -8.32 -18.23
N GLU A 36 22.90 -8.02 -19.34
CA GLU A 36 23.19 -6.80 -20.10
C GLU A 36 22.70 -5.57 -19.32
N ALA A 37 23.47 -4.49 -19.35
CA ALA A 37 23.04 -3.22 -18.78
C ALA A 37 22.06 -2.59 -19.77
N LYS A 38 20.88 -2.29 -19.26
CA LYS A 38 19.91 -1.46 -19.95
C LYS A 38 19.96 -0.10 -19.28
N LEU A 39 20.49 0.88 -20.00
CA LEU A 39 20.45 2.26 -19.58
C LEU A 39 19.43 2.98 -20.45
N ASP A 40 18.53 3.69 -19.80
CA ASP A 40 17.57 4.54 -20.49
C ASP A 40 18.28 5.81 -20.97
N SER A 41 17.68 6.50 -21.94
CA SER A 41 18.15 7.82 -22.33
C SER A 41 18.02 8.80 -21.16
N ALA A 42 18.80 9.89 -21.18
CA ALA A 42 18.68 10.92 -20.16
C ALA A 42 17.27 11.52 -20.13
N ALA A 43 16.64 11.72 -21.28
CA ALA A 43 15.27 12.22 -21.38
C ALA A 43 14.26 11.30 -20.69
N ASP A 44 14.37 9.99 -20.91
CA ASP A 44 13.52 9.00 -20.27
C ASP A 44 13.76 8.95 -18.76
N ALA A 45 15.03 8.98 -18.33
CA ALA A 45 15.40 9.00 -16.92
C ALA A 45 14.84 10.24 -16.20
N PHE A 46 14.90 11.42 -16.84
CA PHE A 46 14.28 12.64 -16.32
C PHE A 46 12.76 12.49 -16.22
N ALA A 47 12.09 11.99 -17.26
CA ALA A 47 10.65 11.77 -17.25
C ALA A 47 10.20 10.82 -16.13
N GLN A 48 10.91 9.68 -15.97
CA GLN A 48 10.65 8.72 -14.89
C GLN A 48 10.90 9.33 -13.51
N THR A 49 11.96 10.12 -13.35
CA THR A 49 12.29 10.81 -12.10
C THR A 49 11.23 11.86 -11.75
N THR A 50 10.79 12.66 -12.71
CA THR A 50 9.71 13.64 -12.53
C THR A 50 8.41 12.93 -12.11
N GLN A 51 8.08 11.80 -12.75
CA GLN A 51 6.91 11.01 -12.38
C GLN A 51 7.03 10.44 -10.95
N LEU A 52 8.21 9.90 -10.58
CA LEU A 52 8.49 9.44 -9.23
C LEU A 52 8.30 10.58 -8.21
N CYS A 53 8.86 11.76 -8.46
CA CYS A 53 8.71 12.92 -7.57
C CYS A 53 7.25 13.35 -7.43
N ARG A 54 6.47 13.36 -8.52
CA ARG A 54 5.03 13.66 -8.46
C ARG A 54 4.28 12.64 -7.58
N HIS A 55 4.53 11.35 -7.77
CA HIS A 55 3.90 10.30 -6.99
C HIS A 55 4.35 10.33 -5.51
N LEU A 56 5.61 10.63 -5.23
CA LEU A 56 6.10 10.84 -3.87
C LEU A 56 5.44 12.04 -3.20
N GLY A 57 5.27 13.15 -3.93
CA GLY A 57 4.52 14.31 -3.43
C GLY A 57 3.15 13.89 -2.90
N LEU A 58 2.38 13.15 -3.71
CA LEU A 58 1.07 12.62 -3.31
C LEU A 58 1.13 11.69 -2.09
N ALA A 59 2.17 10.86 -1.97
CA ALA A 59 2.37 9.96 -0.84
C ALA A 59 2.87 10.66 0.44
N CYS A 60 3.54 11.80 0.32
CA CYS A 60 4.05 12.58 1.45
C CYS A 60 3.04 13.58 1.98
N THR A 61 2.09 14.01 1.15
CA THR A 61 1.01 14.93 1.52
C THR A 61 -0.34 14.24 1.36
N PRO A 62 -0.68 13.25 2.21
CA PRO A 62 -2.03 12.71 2.23
C PRO A 62 -3.02 13.86 2.52
N PRO A 63 -4.24 13.80 1.97
CA PRO A 63 -5.28 14.78 2.27
C PRO A 63 -5.51 14.91 3.78
N LEU A 64 -5.64 16.15 4.27
CA LEU A 64 -5.85 16.45 5.70
C LEU A 64 -7.26 16.09 6.17
N ASP A 65 -8.17 15.84 5.23
CA ASP A 65 -9.58 15.54 5.41
C ASP A 65 -9.90 14.05 5.42
N ILE A 66 -8.90 13.16 5.45
CA ILE A 66 -9.13 11.73 5.72
C ILE A 66 -9.65 11.59 7.14
N LYS A 67 -10.95 11.34 7.29
CA LYS A 67 -11.65 11.23 8.58
C LYS A 67 -12.06 9.80 8.91
N GLY A 68 -11.99 8.90 7.93
CA GLY A 68 -12.39 7.52 8.11
C GLY A 68 -11.79 6.59 7.08
N MET A 69 -12.22 5.33 7.20
CA MET A 69 -11.68 4.23 6.40
C MET A 69 -12.01 4.35 4.90
N ASP A 70 -13.17 4.89 4.57
CA ASP A 70 -13.61 5.10 3.19
C ASP A 70 -12.79 6.18 2.47
N ASP A 71 -12.47 7.29 3.16
CA ASP A 71 -11.61 8.34 2.63
C ASP A 71 -10.21 7.79 2.32
N LEU A 72 -9.67 7.01 3.26
CA LEU A 72 -8.38 6.36 3.10
C LEU A 72 -8.41 5.36 1.93
N LYS A 73 -9.47 4.55 1.82
CA LYS A 73 -9.66 3.63 0.70
C LYS A 73 -9.74 4.36 -0.65
N ALA A 74 -10.46 5.48 -0.73
CA ALA A 74 -10.56 6.30 -1.93
C ALA A 74 -9.19 6.87 -2.33
N TYR A 75 -8.45 7.43 -1.38
CA TYR A 75 -7.08 7.92 -1.57
C TYR A 75 -6.14 6.80 -2.07
N LEU A 76 -6.15 5.64 -1.42
CA LEU A 76 -5.30 4.50 -1.78
C LEU A 76 -5.67 3.93 -3.14
N THR A 77 -6.96 3.89 -3.49
CA THR A 77 -7.43 3.47 -4.81
C THR A 77 -6.93 4.42 -5.89
N HIS A 78 -7.00 5.73 -5.66
CA HIS A 78 -6.46 6.73 -6.56
C HIS A 78 -4.94 6.55 -6.72
N LEU A 79 -4.19 6.47 -5.62
CA LEU A 79 -2.75 6.25 -5.66
C LEU A 79 -2.39 4.96 -6.41
N SER A 80 -3.09 3.86 -6.17
CA SER A 80 -2.89 2.58 -6.85
C SER A 80 -3.13 2.66 -8.37
N SER A 81 -4.12 3.45 -8.78
CA SER A 81 -4.48 3.64 -10.20
C SER A 81 -3.34 4.28 -11.02
N LEU A 82 -2.52 5.11 -10.37
CA LEU A 82 -1.34 5.75 -10.95
C LEU A 82 -0.16 4.78 -11.17
N ARG A 83 -0.29 3.52 -10.72
CA ARG A 83 0.76 2.47 -10.78
C ARG A 83 2.13 2.96 -10.26
N PRO A 84 2.18 3.51 -9.04
CA PRO A 84 3.40 4.08 -8.49
C PRO A 84 4.48 3.00 -8.32
N ASN A 85 5.75 3.43 -8.37
CA ASN A 85 6.86 2.51 -8.18
C ASN A 85 6.95 2.00 -6.73
N ILE A 86 7.92 1.13 -6.46
CA ILE A 86 8.05 0.50 -5.15
C ILE A 86 8.33 1.50 -4.02
N LEU A 87 9.12 2.55 -4.27
CA LEU A 87 9.49 3.53 -3.25
C LEU A 87 8.26 4.28 -2.72
N VAL A 88 7.41 4.76 -3.63
CA VAL A 88 6.18 5.47 -3.26
C VAL A 88 5.24 4.55 -2.48
N ARG A 89 5.07 3.30 -2.92
CA ARG A 89 4.20 2.32 -2.24
C ARG A 89 4.69 1.98 -0.85
N SER A 90 6.00 1.78 -0.69
CA SER A 90 6.63 1.56 0.61
C SER A 90 6.51 2.76 1.53
N TYR A 91 6.55 3.99 0.99
CA TYR A 91 6.35 5.20 1.80
C TYR A 91 4.89 5.36 2.24
N ALA A 92 3.94 5.20 1.33
CA ALA A 92 2.50 5.30 1.63
C ALA A 92 2.06 4.32 2.72
N ALA A 93 2.67 3.12 2.78
CA ALA A 93 2.42 2.15 3.84
C ALA A 93 2.79 2.66 5.25
N LYS A 94 3.78 3.56 5.36
CA LYS A 94 4.17 4.16 6.66
C LYS A 94 3.13 5.13 7.20
N MET A 95 2.25 5.68 6.35
CA MET A 95 1.21 6.61 6.79
C MET A 95 0.16 5.96 7.68
N TYR A 96 0.04 4.63 7.63
CA TYR A 96 -0.93 3.89 8.45
C TYR A 96 -0.69 4.07 9.95
N GLY A 97 0.55 4.33 10.38
CA GLY A 97 0.83 4.62 11.79
C GLY A 97 0.26 5.95 12.31
N ARG A 98 -0.41 6.75 11.46
CA ARG A 98 -0.99 8.06 11.82
C ARG A 98 -2.48 7.99 12.16
N TYR A 99 -3.15 6.89 11.87
CA TYR A 99 -4.61 6.77 11.98
C TYR A 99 -5.00 5.77 13.07
N ASP A 100 -6.04 6.10 13.83
CA ASP A 100 -6.65 5.17 14.77
C ASP A 100 -7.66 4.29 14.03
N PHE A 101 -7.15 3.18 13.51
CA PHE A 101 -7.96 2.20 12.78
C PHE A 101 -9.03 1.54 13.66
N MET A 102 -8.78 1.41 14.97
CA MET A 102 -9.75 0.80 15.88
C MET A 102 -10.93 1.73 16.13
N GLU A 103 -10.66 3.03 16.31
CA GLU A 103 -11.71 4.06 16.41
C GLU A 103 -12.57 4.08 15.14
N TRP A 104 -11.94 4.16 13.96
CA TRP A 104 -12.67 4.15 12.68
C TRP A 104 -13.47 2.87 12.43
N LEU A 105 -12.95 1.72 12.87
CA LEU A 105 -13.68 0.46 12.78
C LEU A 105 -14.93 0.50 13.66
N ALA A 106 -14.81 0.93 14.91
CA ALA A 106 -15.93 1.03 15.84
C ALA A 106 -17.00 1.99 15.32
N ASP A 107 -16.60 3.18 14.85
CA ASP A 107 -17.51 4.15 14.24
C ASP A 107 -18.24 3.57 13.02
N SER A 108 -17.49 2.88 12.14
CA SER A 108 -18.06 2.23 10.96
C SER A 108 -19.06 1.14 11.36
N MET A 109 -18.74 0.30 12.35
CA MET A 109 -19.63 -0.73 12.86
C MET A 109 -20.93 -0.14 13.40
N VAL A 110 -20.85 0.92 14.21
CA VAL A 110 -22.04 1.60 14.76
C VAL A 110 -22.90 2.21 13.66
N ILE A 111 -22.29 2.88 12.68
CA ILE A 111 -23.02 3.46 11.52
C ILE A 111 -23.73 2.36 10.72
N THR A 112 -23.14 1.17 10.61
CA THR A 112 -23.73 0.01 9.92
C THR A 112 -24.78 -0.74 10.76
N GLY A 113 -25.06 -0.30 11.98
CA GLY A 113 -26.13 -0.83 12.83
C GLY A 113 -25.67 -1.76 13.95
N VAL A 114 -24.38 -1.94 14.17
CA VAL A 114 -23.86 -2.72 15.31
C VAL A 114 -24.12 -1.93 16.61
N PRO A 115 -24.81 -2.49 17.62
CA PRO A 115 -25.04 -1.80 18.88
C PRO A 115 -23.71 -1.46 19.59
N SER A 116 -23.55 -0.21 20.02
CA SER A 116 -22.33 0.23 20.72
C SER A 116 -22.07 -0.56 22.02
N VAL A 117 -23.12 -1.04 22.68
CA VAL A 117 -23.03 -1.92 23.86
C VAL A 117 -22.32 -3.22 23.51
N LEU A 118 -22.63 -3.83 22.35
CA LEU A 118 -21.99 -5.06 21.90
C LEU A 118 -20.48 -4.86 21.70
N LEU A 119 -20.06 -3.71 21.17
CA LEU A 119 -18.63 -3.38 21.00
C LEU A 119 -17.86 -3.26 22.32
N SER A 120 -18.56 -3.08 23.44
CA SER A 120 -17.97 -3.00 24.79
C SER A 120 -17.89 -4.36 25.50
N THR A 121 -18.48 -5.41 24.92
CA THR A 121 -18.43 -6.78 25.46
C THR A 121 -17.09 -7.45 25.17
N GLN A 122 -16.78 -8.54 25.88
CA GLN A 122 -15.58 -9.33 25.62
C GLN A 122 -15.58 -9.92 24.19
N GLU A 123 -16.74 -10.40 23.71
CA GLU A 123 -16.88 -10.88 22.34
C GLU A 123 -16.67 -9.77 21.31
N GLY A 124 -17.29 -8.61 21.52
CA GLY A 124 -17.18 -7.46 20.62
C GLY A 124 -15.75 -6.94 20.51
N ILE A 125 -15.04 -6.83 21.63
CA ILE A 125 -13.63 -6.43 21.66
C ILE A 125 -12.78 -7.47 20.93
N GLY A 126 -12.95 -8.76 21.26
CA GLY A 126 -12.20 -9.84 20.63
C GLY A 126 -12.42 -9.92 19.12
N PHE A 127 -13.65 -9.75 18.67
CA PHE A 127 -13.98 -9.69 17.24
C PHE A 127 -13.36 -8.47 16.56
N SER A 128 -13.48 -7.28 17.17
CA SER A 128 -12.96 -6.03 16.61
C SER A 128 -11.44 -6.09 16.43
N THR A 129 -10.72 -6.64 17.40
CA THR A 129 -9.25 -6.84 17.31
C THR A 129 -8.87 -7.74 16.14
N ARG A 130 -9.62 -8.82 15.88
CA ARG A 130 -9.34 -9.70 14.73
C ARG A 130 -9.76 -9.05 13.40
N CYS A 131 -10.93 -8.43 13.39
CA CYS A 131 -11.49 -7.78 12.20
C CYS A 131 -10.57 -6.67 11.68
N ILE A 132 -9.95 -5.90 12.59
CA ILE A 132 -9.11 -4.78 12.18
C ILE A 132 -7.86 -5.22 11.41
N GLU A 133 -7.32 -6.42 11.68
CA GLU A 133 -6.20 -6.96 10.91
C GLU A 133 -6.59 -7.25 9.46
N ALA A 134 -7.76 -7.86 9.24
CA ALA A 134 -8.28 -8.15 7.90
C ALA A 134 -8.60 -6.87 7.12
N VAL A 135 -9.19 -5.87 7.79
CA VAL A 135 -9.44 -4.53 7.25
C VAL A 135 -8.13 -3.87 6.82
N TYR A 136 -7.15 -3.85 7.71
CA TYR A 136 -5.84 -3.24 7.48
C TYR A 136 -5.10 -3.89 6.31
N GLU A 137 -5.10 -5.22 6.23
CA GLU A 137 -4.51 -5.97 5.13
C GLU A 137 -5.28 -5.78 3.81
N SER A 138 -6.60 -5.60 3.86
CA SER A 138 -7.43 -5.25 2.70
C SER A 138 -7.04 -3.87 2.14
N LEU A 139 -6.86 -2.87 3.01
CA LEU A 139 -6.41 -1.53 2.58
C LEU A 139 -4.99 -1.58 1.99
N LYS A 140 -4.07 -2.35 2.61
CA LYS A 140 -2.70 -2.52 2.11
C LYS A 140 -2.64 -3.12 0.71
N CYS A 141 -3.63 -3.90 0.29
CA CYS A 141 -3.66 -4.46 -1.06
C CYS A 141 -3.51 -3.37 -2.13
N HIS A 142 -4.09 -2.19 -1.92
CA HIS A 142 -3.94 -1.07 -2.87
C HIS A 142 -2.47 -0.63 -3.08
N LEU A 143 -1.58 -0.93 -2.14
CA LEU A 143 -0.15 -0.62 -2.22
C LEU A 143 0.71 -1.76 -2.80
N HIS A 144 0.13 -2.90 -3.13
CA HIS A 144 0.85 -3.97 -3.82
C HIS A 144 0.99 -3.73 -5.32
N ASN A 145 1.86 -4.51 -5.99
CA ASN A 145 1.81 -4.57 -7.46
C ASN A 145 0.60 -5.41 -7.89
N ARG A 146 0.08 -5.19 -9.10
CA ARG A 146 -1.15 -5.86 -9.57
C ARG A 146 -1.12 -7.39 -9.47
N PRO A 147 -0.04 -8.10 -9.85
CA PRO A 147 0.02 -9.55 -9.67
C PRO A 147 -0.11 -9.99 -8.20
N ARG A 148 0.54 -9.29 -7.27
CA ARG A 148 0.44 -9.58 -5.84
C ARG A 148 -0.91 -9.20 -5.24
N GLN A 149 -1.59 -8.20 -5.79
CA GLN A 149 -2.94 -7.82 -5.35
C GLN A 149 -3.91 -8.99 -5.48
N ARG A 150 -3.94 -9.64 -6.65
CA ARG A 150 -4.85 -10.77 -6.88
C ARG A 150 -4.65 -11.89 -5.86
N HIS A 151 -3.41 -12.35 -5.72
CA HIS A 151 -3.10 -13.43 -4.80
C HIS A 151 -3.43 -13.06 -3.34
N ARG A 152 -3.19 -11.80 -2.94
CA ARG A 152 -3.50 -11.35 -1.58
C ARG A 152 -5.02 -11.28 -1.33
N LEU A 153 -5.79 -10.86 -2.33
CA LEU A 153 -7.26 -10.86 -2.25
C LEU A 153 -7.81 -12.27 -2.08
N GLU A 154 -7.27 -13.26 -2.79
CA GLU A 154 -7.69 -14.67 -2.64
C GLU A 154 -7.51 -15.15 -1.19
N LEU A 155 -6.38 -14.84 -0.55
CA LEU A 155 -6.14 -15.17 0.87
C LEU A 155 -7.07 -14.39 1.83
N LEU A 156 -7.37 -13.13 1.52
CA LEU A 156 -8.23 -12.30 2.35
C LEU A 156 -9.69 -12.76 2.30
N LEU A 157 -10.17 -13.27 1.16
CA LEU A 157 -11.55 -13.75 1.03
C LEU A 157 -11.85 -14.86 2.04
N ASP A 158 -10.94 -15.81 2.22
CA ASP A 158 -11.11 -16.90 3.19
C ASP A 158 -11.21 -16.36 4.64
N GLU A 159 -10.37 -15.38 4.99
CA GLU A 159 -10.42 -14.73 6.31
C GLU A 159 -11.73 -13.94 6.51
N TRP A 160 -12.20 -13.22 5.49
CA TRP A 160 -13.47 -12.49 5.54
C TRP A 160 -14.67 -13.42 5.72
N VAL A 161 -14.66 -14.61 5.09
CA VAL A 161 -15.69 -15.64 5.32
C VAL A 161 -15.67 -16.12 6.78
N GLY A 162 -14.48 -16.34 7.34
CA GLY A 162 -14.32 -16.72 8.75
C GLY A 162 -14.83 -15.63 9.70
N LEU A 163 -14.52 -14.36 9.43
CA LEU A 163 -15.03 -13.22 10.19
C LEU A 163 -16.55 -13.10 10.09
N GLN A 164 -17.14 -13.31 8.92
CA GLN A 164 -18.58 -13.29 8.74
C GLN A 164 -19.29 -14.35 9.60
N ALA A 165 -18.77 -15.58 9.61
CA ALA A 165 -19.33 -16.66 10.45
C ALA A 165 -19.19 -16.36 11.96
N ALA A 166 -18.05 -15.79 12.36
CA ALA A 166 -17.83 -15.38 13.75
C ALA A 166 -18.78 -14.25 14.16
N ALA A 167 -19.00 -13.26 13.29
CA ALA A 167 -19.92 -12.16 13.53
C ALA A 167 -21.36 -12.68 13.74
N ALA A 168 -21.84 -13.59 12.88
CA ALA A 168 -23.15 -14.19 13.02
C ALA A 168 -23.33 -14.93 14.36
N THR A 169 -22.30 -15.68 14.78
CA THR A 169 -22.33 -16.41 16.07
C THR A 169 -22.42 -15.45 17.26
N ILE A 170 -21.72 -14.31 17.20
CA ILE A 170 -21.74 -13.29 18.25
C ILE A 170 -23.10 -12.59 18.28
N ASP A 171 -23.66 -12.29 17.12
CA ASP A 171 -24.97 -11.64 16.98
C ASP A 171 -26.09 -12.54 17.54
N ASP A 172 -26.13 -13.81 17.15
CA ASP A 172 -27.10 -14.80 17.65
C ASP A 172 -27.04 -14.91 19.19
N LYS A 173 -25.83 -14.95 19.75
CA LYS A 173 -25.61 -15.00 21.19
C LYS A 173 -26.13 -13.72 21.87
N PHE A 174 -25.78 -12.55 21.33
CA PHE A 174 -26.18 -11.26 21.88
C PHE A 174 -27.71 -11.07 21.86
N VAL A 175 -28.35 -11.40 20.74
CA VAL A 175 -29.81 -11.35 20.58
C VAL A 175 -30.50 -12.26 21.62
N THR A 176 -29.96 -13.47 21.80
CA THR A 176 -30.47 -14.43 22.79
C THR A 176 -30.31 -13.92 24.23
N GLU A 177 -29.15 -13.37 24.59
CA GLU A 177 -28.87 -12.85 25.94
C GLU A 177 -29.69 -11.59 26.27
N MET A 178 -29.91 -10.74 25.27
CA MET A 178 -30.64 -9.48 25.43
C MET A 178 -32.16 -9.63 25.28
N GLY A 179 -32.65 -10.81 24.91
CA GLY A 179 -34.08 -11.07 24.72
C GLY A 179 -34.71 -10.21 23.62
N ILE A 180 -33.93 -9.88 22.59
CA ILE A 180 -34.38 -9.10 21.44
C ILE A 180 -35.15 -10.05 20.50
N PRO A 181 -36.43 -9.79 20.19
CA PRO A 181 -37.25 -10.67 19.33
C PRO A 181 -36.83 -10.65 17.87
#